data_AF-A0A078KT23-F1
#
_entry.id   AF-A0A078KT23-F1
#
_cell.length_a   1.000
_cell.length_b   1.000
_cell.length_c   1.000
_cell.angle_alpha   90.00
_cell.angle_beta   90.00
_cell.angle_gamma   90.00
#
_symmetry.space_group_name_H-M   'P 1'
#
loop_
_entity.id
_entity.type
_entity.pdbx_description
1 polymer ?
#
loop_
_entity_poly.entity_id
_entity_poly.type
_entity_poly.pdbx_seq_one_letter_code
_entity_poly.pdbx_strand_id
1 'polypeptide(L)'
;MSQEEKIYIGIDVSKSDLDVFILPSRKYMRFKNNAEGIRKLLDKIKLISNTLIIIESTGLLWLMRLWRLGFVSLWLILAKLEILSKPWAG
;
A
#
# COMPACT_ATOMS: atom_id res chain seq x y z
N MET A 1 -9.25 5.72 -30.91
CA MET A 1 -8.96 6.25 -29.56
C MET A 1 -7.90 5.37 -28.94
N SER A 2 -6.67 5.86 -28.76
CA SER A 2 -5.67 5.16 -27.96
C SER A 2 -6.14 5.16 -26.51
N GLN A 3 -6.44 3.99 -25.95
CA GLN A 3 -6.63 3.91 -24.50
C GLN A 3 -5.28 4.28 -23.87
N GLU A 4 -5.23 5.36 -23.10
CA GLU A 4 -4.04 5.65 -22.29
C GLU A 4 -3.81 4.45 -21.38
N GLU A 5 -2.64 3.83 -21.50
CA GLU A 5 -2.32 2.64 -20.73
C GLU A 5 -2.29 3.00 -19.24
N LYS A 6 -3.14 2.34 -18.47
CA LYS A 6 -3.28 2.61 -17.04
C LYS A 6 -1.99 2.22 -16.31
N ILE A 7 -1.43 3.16 -15.55
CA ILE A 7 -0.23 2.91 -14.74
C ILE A 7 -0.65 2.43 -13.35
N TYR A 8 -0.01 1.37 -12.86
CA TYR A 8 -0.24 0.87 -11.50
C TYR A 8 1.02 1.08 -10.67
N ILE A 9 0.87 1.68 -9.49
CA ILE A 9 1.97 1.89 -8.55
C ILE A 9 1.64 1.15 -7.26
N GLY A 10 2.41 0.11 -6.96
CA GLY A 10 2.38 -0.56 -5.66
C GLY A 10 3.42 0.08 -4.73
N ILE A 11 3.03 0.37 -3.49
CA ILE A 11 3.90 0.92 -2.45
C ILE A 11 3.82 0.02 -1.21
N ASP A 12 4.88 -0.69 -0.89
CA ASP A 12 5.03 -1.43 0.37
C ASP A 12 5.74 -0.55 1.41
N VAL A 13 5.13 -0.43 2.59
CA VAL A 13 5.54 0.51 3.64
C VAL A 13 6.20 -0.23 4.79
N SER A 14 7.52 -0.13 4.89
CA SER A 14 8.30 -0.64 6.03
C SER A 14 8.61 0.46 7.06
N LYS A 15 9.26 0.11 8.18
CA LYS A 15 9.62 1.08 9.22
C LYS A 15 10.54 2.20 8.74
N SER A 16 11.51 1.88 7.88
CA SER A 16 12.55 2.83 7.45
C SER A 16 12.46 3.22 5.99
N ASP A 17 11.72 2.46 5.18
CA ASP A 17 11.75 2.55 3.72
C ASP A 17 10.35 2.37 3.12
N LEU A 18 10.15 2.96 1.94
CA LEU A 18 8.98 2.85 1.08
C LEU A 18 9.44 2.18 -0.22
N ASP A 19 8.97 0.97 -0.45
CA ASP A 19 9.29 0.15 -1.62
C ASP A 19 8.23 0.36 -2.69
N VAL A 20 8.62 0.87 -3.86
CA VAL A 20 7.70 1.30 -4.91
C VAL A 20 7.93 0.48 -6.17
N PHE A 21 6.86 -0.08 -6.71
CA PHE A 21 6.88 -0.86 -7.94
C PHE A 21 5.85 -0.32 -8.95
N ILE A 22 6.28 -0.10 -10.19
CA ILE A 22 5.46 0.56 -11.22
C ILE A 22 5.23 -0.39 -12.41
N LEU A 23 3.96 -0.70 -12.69
CA LEU A 23 3.53 -1.43 -13.88
C LEU A 23 2.93 -0.48 -14.94
N PRO A 24 3.11 -0.78 -16.24
CA PRO A 24 3.75 -1.97 -16.80
C PRO A 24 5.28 -1.89 -16.89
N SER A 25 5.88 -0.73 -16.58
CA SER A 25 7.33 -0.49 -16.76
C SER A 25 8.26 -1.41 -15.97
N ARG A 26 7.75 -2.13 -14.96
CA ARG A 26 8.48 -2.96 -14.00
C ARG A 26 9.61 -2.22 -13.30
N LYS A 27 9.48 -0.90 -13.15
CA LYS A 27 10.45 -0.08 -12.43
C LYS A 27 10.25 -0.26 -10.94
N TYR A 28 11.37 -0.39 -10.24
CA TYR A 28 11.42 -0.45 -8.79
C TYR A 28 12.21 0.75 -8.26
N MET A 29 11.71 1.36 -7.20
CA MET A 29 12.35 2.48 -6.52
C MET A 29 12.18 2.33 -5.02
N ARG A 30 13.16 2.77 -4.24
CA ARG A 30 13.07 2.81 -2.79
C ARG A 30 13.28 4.23 -2.29
N PHE A 31 12.41 4.66 -1.38
CA PHE A 31 12.51 5.94 -0.69
C PHE A 31 12.62 5.72 0.80
N LYS A 32 13.13 6.69 1.56
CA LYS A 32 13.07 6.63 3.03
C LYS A 32 11.65 6.89 3.52
N ASN A 33 11.22 6.16 4.55
CA ASN A 33 9.97 6.41 5.26
C ASN A 33 10.16 7.57 6.25
N ASN A 34 10.44 8.75 5.72
CA ASN A 34 10.55 10.01 6.45
C ASN A 34 9.99 11.15 5.58
N ALA A 35 9.86 12.34 6.14
CA ALA A 35 9.25 13.48 5.43
C ALA A 35 9.93 13.81 4.09
N GLU A 36 11.26 13.74 4.03
CA GLU A 36 12.02 14.02 2.81
C GLU A 36 11.81 12.93 1.74
N GLY A 37 11.84 11.66 2.13
CA GLY A 37 11.62 10.54 1.23
C GLY A 37 10.19 10.49 0.68
N ILE A 38 9.19 10.81 1.52
CA ILE A 38 7.79 10.96 1.09
C ILE A 38 7.66 12.11 0.09
N ARG A 39 8.30 13.26 0.34
CA ARG A 39 8.28 14.38 -0.62
C ARG A 39 8.87 13.97 -1.98
N LYS A 40 10.04 13.33 -1.98
CA LYS A 40 10.68 12.82 -3.21
C LYS A 40 9.80 11.81 -3.96
N LEU A 41 9.09 10.94 -3.23
CA LEU A 41 8.13 10.00 -3.81
C LEU A 41 6.96 10.73 -4.48
N LEU A 42 6.35 11.69 -3.79
CA LEU A 42 5.25 12.49 -4.34
C LEU A 42 5.67 13.28 -5.58
N ASP A 43 6.85 13.89 -5.57
CA ASP A 43 7.40 14.62 -6.72
C ASP A 43 7.60 13.70 -7.93
N LYS A 44 7.88 12.41 -7.72
CA LYS A 44 7.96 11.43 -8.81
C LYS A 44 6.60 10.97 -9.32
N ILE A 45 5.68 10.66 -8.42
CA ILE A 45 4.35 10.13 -8.80
C ILE A 45 3.50 11.20 -9.49
N LYS A 46 3.59 12.47 -9.07
CA LYS A 46 2.83 13.59 -9.69
C LYS A 46 3.11 13.78 -11.18
N LEU A 47 4.25 13.30 -11.67
CA LEU A 47 4.63 13.39 -13.09
C LEU A 47 4.00 12.30 -13.95
N ILE A 48 3.26 11.36 -13.36
CA ILE A 48 2.67 10.21 -14.04
C ILE A 48 1.15 10.42 -14.14
N SER A 49 0.61 10.48 -15.36
CA SER A 49 -0.83 10.57 -15.61
C SER A 49 -1.50 9.18 -15.50
N ASN A 50 -2.84 9.16 -15.42
CA ASN A 50 -3.66 7.95 -15.51
C ASN A 50 -3.24 6.79 -14.55
N THR A 51 -2.93 7.15 -13.30
CA THR A 51 -2.31 6.25 -12.31
C THR A 51 -3.30 5.73 -11.27
N LEU A 52 -3.22 4.44 -10.95
CA LEU A 52 -3.81 3.83 -9.75
C LEU A 52 -2.70 3.49 -8.74
N ILE A 53 -2.82 4.02 -7.53
CA ILE A 53 -1.84 3.79 -6.45
C ILE A 53 -2.44 2.81 -5.43
N ILE A 54 -1.69 1.76 -5.11
CA ILE A 54 -2.02 0.75 -4.11
C ILE A 54 -0.94 0.83 -3.03
N ILE A 55 -1.35 0.98 -1.77
CA ILE A 55 -0.44 1.09 -0.63
C ILE A 55 -0.69 -0.09 0.30
N GLU A 56 0.33 -0.91 0.51
CA GLU A 56 0.33 -1.97 1.51
C GLU A 56 1.08 -1.48 2.76
N SER A 57 0.35 -1.33 3.86
CA SER A 57 0.94 -0.98 5.15
C SER A 57 1.18 -2.24 5.98
N THR A 58 2.44 -2.68 6.05
CA THR A 58 2.86 -3.82 6.90
C THR A 58 2.97 -3.44 8.39
N GLY A 59 2.42 -2.28 8.80
CA GLY A 59 2.65 -1.65 10.09
C GLY A 59 1.60 -1.86 11.20
N LEU A 60 0.54 -2.64 10.99
CA LEU A 60 -0.45 -2.95 12.05
C LEU A 60 0.18 -3.61 13.30
N LEU A 61 1.43 -4.07 13.21
CA LEU A 61 2.23 -4.57 14.34
C LEU A 61 2.38 -3.55 15.48
N TRP A 62 2.36 -2.25 15.19
CA TRP A 62 2.42 -1.21 16.23
C TRP A 62 1.05 -0.84 16.79
N LEU A 63 -0.01 -0.94 15.99
CA LEU A 63 -1.36 -0.84 16.52
C LEU A 63 -1.60 -1.97 17.53
N MET A 64 -1.21 -3.23 17.23
CA MET A 64 -1.28 -4.35 18.19
C MET A 64 -0.57 -4.06 19.52
N ARG A 65 0.40 -3.13 19.55
CA ARG A 65 1.13 -2.74 20.76
C ARG A 65 0.47 -1.60 21.54
N LEU A 66 -0.39 -0.80 20.89
CA LEU A 66 -1.21 0.28 21.49
C LEU A 66 -2.61 -0.18 21.90
N TRP A 67 -3.07 -1.35 21.45
CA TRP A 67 -4.34 -1.97 21.90
C TRP A 67 -4.42 -2.32 23.39
N ARG A 68 -3.37 -2.07 24.18
CA ARG A 68 -3.37 -2.15 25.64
C ARG A 68 -4.06 -0.95 26.32
N LEU A 69 -4.60 0.00 25.57
CA LEU A 69 -5.31 1.18 26.09
C LEU A 69 -6.67 1.43 25.40
N GLY A 70 -7.52 0.40 25.34
CA GLY A 70 -8.98 0.56 25.30
C GLY A 70 -9.61 1.08 23.99
N PHE A 71 -10.43 0.22 23.40
CA PHE A 71 -11.55 0.53 22.50
C PHE A 71 -11.25 0.96 21.03
N VAL A 72 -11.52 -0.01 20.15
CA VAL A 72 -12.38 0.04 18.94
C VAL A 72 -11.67 -0.62 17.77
N SER A 73 -12.02 -1.88 17.49
CA SER A 73 -11.97 -2.52 16.16
C SER A 73 -12.62 -3.90 16.27
N LEU A 74 -13.96 -3.91 16.32
CA LEU A 74 -14.68 -5.10 15.87
C LEU A 74 -14.91 -5.05 14.35
N TRP A 75 -14.75 -3.88 13.72
CA TRP A 75 -15.13 -3.67 12.32
C TRP A 75 -14.05 -4.06 11.30
N LEU A 76 -12.75 -3.91 11.62
CA LEU A 76 -11.66 -4.26 10.69
C LEU A 76 -11.35 -5.76 10.63
N ILE A 77 -11.77 -6.55 11.62
CA ILE A 77 -11.55 -8.02 11.64
C ILE A 77 -12.51 -8.73 10.68
N LEU A 78 -13.73 -8.21 10.49
CA LEU A 78 -14.73 -8.83 9.61
C LEU A 78 -14.37 -8.74 8.12
N ALA A 79 -13.73 -7.65 7.69
CA ALA A 79 -13.29 -7.49 6.29
C ALA A 79 -12.21 -8.49 5.85
N LYS A 80 -11.49 -9.13 6.80
CA LYS A 80 -10.51 -10.18 6.50
C LYS A 80 -11.12 -11.59 6.55
N LEU A 81 -12.22 -11.79 7.28
CA LEU A 81 -12.90 -13.09 7.41
C LEU A 81 -13.75 -13.45 6.17
N GLU A 82 -14.28 -12.45 5.45
CA GLU A 82 -15.07 -12.67 4.24
C GLU A 82 -14.24 -13.15 3.04
N ILE A 83 -12.92 -12.89 3.06
CA ILE A 83 -11.96 -13.38 2.07
C ILE A 83 -11.52 -14.83 2.36
N LEU A 84 -11.68 -15.29 3.61
CA LEU A 84 -11.32 -16.65 4.03
C LEU A 84 -12.51 -17.64 3.97
N SER A 85 -13.73 -17.19 3.69
CA SER A 85 -14.93 -18.02 3.69
C SER A 85 -15.37 -18.55 2.32
N LYS A 86 -14.55 -18.44 1.26
CA LYS A 86 -14.85 -19.13 -0.01
C LYS A 86 -13.96 -20.37 -0.19
N PRO A 87 -14.55 -21.58 -0.20
CA PRO A 87 -13.79 -22.82 -0.23
C PRO A 87 -13.13 -23.01 -1.60
N TRP A 88 -11.82 -23.15 -1.60
CA TRP A 88 -11.13 -23.99 -2.57
C TRP A 88 -11.13 -25.41 -1.99
N ALA A 89 -12.06 -26.23 -2.44
CA ALA A 89 -11.90 -27.68 -2.46
C ALA A 89 -12.92 -28.25 -3.46
N GLY A 90 -12.48 -29.25 -4.21
CA GLY A 90 -13.39 -30.21 -4.83
C GLY A 90 -14.06 -31.11 -3.81
#